data_AF-X1F8I7-F1
#
_entry.id   AF-X1F8I7-F1
#
_cell.length_a   1.000
_cell.length_b   1.000
_cell.length_c   1.000
_cell.angle_alpha   90.00
_cell.angle_beta   90.00
_cell.angle_gamma   90.00
#
_symmetry.space_group_name_H-M   'P 1'
#
loop_
_entity.id
_entity.type
_entity.pdbx_description
1 polymer ?
#
loop_
_entity_poly.entity_id
_entity_poly.type
_entity_poly.pdbx_seq_one_letter_code
_entity_poly.pdbx_strand_id
1 'polypeptide(L)'
;DLFGANKKYFNDFFRLIKERKLDFRIVVPGGLNINVFNEDMIDVLIEHGLNAIYFPLESGSKYVQDNIIKKRVNLDKAIRLINHTKQKGIFTGINIVIGFPGETKELVYETYDFIKKLPVDWIAFFTAYPYPETEMTNIFLERGDITEDDLMETWECSTQSFKQRPFDTKEFFGEELSGMVYDFNIQLNFFSNYNLRTKNYSDMLIKLDKIINRYPFHVVALACRAKCYYELDRQQEAFDDVNDMMNLIKSNIESEKMFRRYKKWIVATVDFAEDLMNGFNFSEKQ
;
A
#
# COMPACT_ATOMS: atom_id res chain seq x y z
N ASP A 1 21.41 -2.46 -12.26
CA ASP A 1 20.05 -2.71 -11.76
C ASP A 1 19.83 -2.12 -10.38
N LEU A 2 20.50 -2.62 -9.32
CA LEU A 2 20.37 -2.04 -7.98
C LEU A 2 21.27 -0.80 -7.75
N PHE A 3 20.68 0.39 -7.76
CA PHE A 3 21.37 1.61 -7.32
C PHE A 3 21.87 1.44 -5.87
N GLY A 4 23.09 1.90 -5.57
CA GLY A 4 23.69 1.75 -4.23
C GLY A 4 24.40 0.42 -3.95
N ALA A 5 24.25 -0.61 -4.79
CA ALA A 5 24.89 -1.91 -4.57
C ALA A 5 26.43 -1.82 -4.54
N ASN A 6 27.01 -0.99 -5.41
CA ASN A 6 28.41 -0.62 -5.34
C ASN A 6 28.58 0.63 -4.47
N LYS A 7 28.90 0.43 -3.19
CA LYS A 7 29.05 1.51 -2.20
C LYS A 7 30.12 2.53 -2.57
N LYS A 8 31.23 2.07 -3.17
CA LYS A 8 32.30 2.98 -3.62
C LYS A 8 31.78 3.90 -4.72
N TYR A 9 31.14 3.32 -5.74
CA TYR A 9 30.55 4.09 -6.82
C TYR A 9 29.47 5.06 -6.31
N PHE A 10 28.61 4.62 -5.39
CA PHE A 10 27.59 5.47 -4.78
C PHE A 10 28.21 6.69 -4.09
N ASN A 11 29.22 6.47 -3.24
CA ASN A 11 29.90 7.57 -2.54
C ASN A 11 30.68 8.48 -3.49
N ASP A 12 31.40 7.92 -4.46
CA ASP A 12 32.13 8.70 -5.46
C ASP A 12 31.18 9.53 -6.33
N PHE A 13 30.00 8.99 -6.67
CA PHE A 13 28.98 9.71 -7.41
C PHE A 13 28.54 10.97 -6.65
N PHE A 14 28.07 10.85 -5.40
CA PHE A 14 27.63 12.02 -4.62
C PHE A 14 28.77 12.98 -4.25
N ARG A 15 29.99 12.46 -4.07
CA ARG A 15 31.18 13.31 -3.91
C ARG A 15 31.40 14.19 -5.14
N LEU A 16 31.36 13.62 -6.35
CA LEU A 16 31.55 14.35 -7.60
C LEU A 16 30.43 15.36 -7.86
N ILE A 17 29.19 15.03 -7.53
CA ILE A 17 28.07 15.96 -7.55
C ILE A 17 28.37 17.21 -6.72
N LYS A 18 28.82 17.00 -5.47
CA LYS A 18 29.15 18.09 -4.55
C LYS A 18 30.33 18.92 -5.03
N GLU A 19 31.41 18.26 -5.49
CA GLU A 19 32.60 18.93 -6.03
C GLU A 19 32.29 19.80 -7.25
N ARG A 20 31.40 19.32 -8.12
CA ARG A 20 30.99 20.03 -9.34
C ARG A 20 29.84 21.01 -9.11
N LYS A 21 29.30 21.10 -7.89
CA LYS A 21 28.17 21.97 -7.51
C LYS A 21 26.96 21.78 -8.43
N LEU A 22 26.66 20.52 -8.76
CA LEU A 22 25.53 20.20 -9.61
C LEU A 22 24.24 20.28 -8.79
N ASP A 23 23.29 21.06 -9.27
CA ASP A 23 21.95 21.17 -8.70
C ASP A 23 21.02 20.15 -9.37
N PHE A 24 20.56 19.17 -8.60
CA PHE A 24 19.52 18.24 -9.03
C PHE A 24 18.79 17.66 -7.82
N ARG A 25 17.63 17.08 -8.13
CA ARG A 25 16.82 16.36 -7.16
C ARG A 25 16.77 14.89 -7.51
N ILE A 26 17.05 14.02 -6.54
CA ILE A 26 16.95 12.58 -6.72
C ILE A 26 15.53 12.08 -6.53
N VAL A 27 15.10 11.18 -7.40
CA VAL A 27 13.84 10.45 -7.31
C VAL A 27 14.14 8.97 -7.53
N VAL A 28 13.57 8.10 -6.70
CA VAL A 28 13.81 6.65 -6.72
C VAL A 28 12.49 5.90 -6.93
N PRO A 29 11.92 5.94 -8.15
CA PRO A 29 10.57 5.44 -8.40
C PRO A 29 10.45 3.93 -8.19
N GLY A 30 11.50 3.15 -8.45
CA GLY A 30 11.53 1.69 -8.22
C GLY A 30 11.72 1.29 -6.74
N GLY A 31 11.87 2.27 -5.84
CA GLY A 31 12.18 2.03 -4.44
C GLY A 31 13.65 1.67 -4.17
N LEU A 32 14.00 1.54 -2.89
CA LEU A 32 15.36 1.16 -2.47
C LEU A 32 15.39 -0.23 -1.85
N ASN A 33 16.33 -1.05 -2.31
CA ASN A 33 16.51 -2.40 -1.79
C ASN A 33 17.05 -2.35 -0.34
N ILE A 34 16.26 -2.86 0.60
CA ILE A 34 16.55 -2.87 2.04
C ILE A 34 17.89 -3.57 2.37
N ASN A 35 18.29 -4.59 1.60
CA ASN A 35 19.56 -5.28 1.83
C ASN A 35 20.77 -4.43 1.43
N VAL A 36 20.62 -3.56 0.43
CA VAL A 36 21.68 -2.71 -0.11
C VAL A 36 21.90 -1.46 0.75
N PHE A 37 20.82 -0.74 1.08
CA PHE A 37 20.92 0.57 1.72
C PHE A 37 21.10 0.48 3.23
N ASN A 38 21.69 1.52 3.80
CA ASN A 38 21.71 1.80 5.24
C ASN A 38 21.26 3.26 5.48
N GLU A 39 21.19 3.65 6.74
CA GLU A 39 20.75 4.96 7.22
C GLU A 39 21.60 6.10 6.64
N ASP A 40 22.94 5.96 6.61
CA ASP A 40 23.85 6.96 6.04
C ASP A 40 23.60 7.19 4.55
N MET A 41 23.38 6.11 3.79
CA MET A 41 23.07 6.22 2.37
C MET A 41 21.73 6.92 2.16
N ILE A 42 20.73 6.66 3.02
CA ILE A 42 19.44 7.38 2.96
C ILE A 42 19.64 8.87 3.23
N ASP A 43 20.46 9.22 4.24
CA ASP A 43 20.76 10.62 4.57
C ASP A 43 21.41 11.35 3.39
N VAL A 44 22.35 10.70 2.68
CA VAL A 44 22.93 11.25 1.45
C VAL A 44 21.86 11.53 0.39
N LEU A 45 20.86 10.65 0.22
CA LEU A 45 19.78 10.90 -0.74
C LEU A 45 18.88 12.06 -0.32
N ILE A 46 18.58 12.18 0.98
CA ILE A 46 17.79 13.29 1.53
C ILE A 46 18.48 14.63 1.30
N GLU A 47 19.79 14.70 1.54
CA GLU A 47 20.61 15.88 1.25
C GLU A 47 20.51 16.32 -0.23
N HIS A 48 20.21 15.39 -1.14
CA HIS A 48 20.06 15.63 -2.57
C HIS A 48 18.58 15.61 -3.04
N GLY A 49 17.67 15.96 -2.13
CA GLY A 49 16.27 16.26 -2.46
C GLY A 49 15.32 15.07 -2.51
N LEU A 50 15.73 13.90 -2.00
CA LEU A 50 14.81 12.79 -1.78
C LEU A 50 13.74 13.23 -0.77
N ASN A 51 12.46 13.13 -1.17
CA ASN A 51 11.33 13.48 -0.30
C ASN A 51 10.21 12.43 -0.24
N ALA A 52 10.33 11.37 -1.04
CA ALA A 52 9.45 10.22 -1.00
C ALA A 52 10.22 8.98 -1.42
N ILE A 53 9.95 7.86 -0.75
CA ILE A 53 10.60 6.58 -0.99
C ILE A 53 9.65 5.44 -0.69
N TYR A 54 9.69 4.41 -1.54
CA TYR A 54 9.10 3.11 -1.25
C TYR A 54 10.20 2.10 -0.95
N PHE A 55 10.03 1.31 0.11
CA PHE A 55 10.87 0.14 0.37
C PHE A 55 10.15 -1.10 -0.16
N PRO A 56 10.69 -1.78 -1.19
CA PRO A 56 10.13 -3.05 -1.63
C PRO A 56 10.38 -4.10 -0.55
N LEU A 57 9.41 -4.30 0.35
CA LEU A 57 9.50 -5.28 1.42
C LEU A 57 9.06 -6.65 0.92
N GLU A 58 8.10 -6.69 0.01
CA GLU A 58 7.40 -7.85 -0.55
C GLU A 58 6.58 -8.62 0.48
N SER A 59 7.20 -9.07 1.57
CA SER A 59 6.56 -9.88 2.61
C SER A 59 7.08 -9.55 3.99
N GLY A 60 6.20 -9.58 4.99
CA GLY A 60 6.53 -9.46 6.40
C GLY A 60 6.76 -10.82 7.08
N SER A 61 6.52 -11.93 6.37
CA SER A 61 6.83 -13.27 6.87
C SER A 61 8.30 -13.61 6.59
N LYS A 62 9.02 -14.00 7.64
CA LYS A 62 10.40 -14.48 7.52
C LYS A 62 10.51 -15.74 6.65
N TYR A 63 9.52 -16.64 6.74
CA TYR A 63 9.52 -17.86 5.94
C TYR A 63 9.41 -17.54 4.45
N VAL A 64 8.50 -16.62 4.09
CA VAL A 64 8.33 -16.17 2.69
C VAL A 64 9.62 -15.53 2.19
N GLN A 65 10.21 -14.61 2.96
CA GLN A 65 11.48 -13.93 2.63
C GLN A 65 12.63 -14.89 2.31
N ASP A 66 12.77 -15.93 3.13
CA ASP A 66 13.94 -16.82 3.07
C ASP A 66 13.74 -17.98 2.08
N ASN A 67 12.53 -18.54 1.99
CA ASN A 67 12.27 -19.80 1.29
C ASN A 67 11.46 -19.64 0.01
N ILE A 68 10.55 -18.67 -0.06
CA ILE A 68 9.66 -18.49 -1.22
C ILE A 68 10.27 -17.46 -2.19
N ILE A 69 10.37 -16.19 -1.77
CA ILE A 69 10.86 -15.12 -2.64
C ILE A 69 12.39 -15.02 -2.66
N LYS A 70 13.06 -15.66 -1.68
CA LYS A 70 14.53 -15.75 -1.56
C LYS A 70 15.25 -14.39 -1.56
N LYS A 71 14.52 -13.31 -1.25
CA LYS A 71 15.05 -11.95 -1.12
C LYS A 71 15.84 -11.80 0.18
N ARG A 72 15.53 -12.61 1.20
CA ARG A 72 16.24 -12.69 2.48
C ARG A 72 16.37 -11.32 3.13
N VAL A 73 15.30 -10.52 3.10
CA VAL A 73 15.30 -9.22 3.77
C VAL A 73 15.41 -9.43 5.28
N ASN A 74 16.39 -8.77 5.90
CA ASN A 74 16.42 -8.67 7.35
C ASN A 74 15.30 -7.72 7.81
N LEU A 75 14.24 -8.28 8.41
CA LEU A 75 13.06 -7.53 8.85
C LEU A 75 13.38 -6.48 9.93
N ASP A 76 14.35 -6.74 10.82
CA ASP A 76 14.80 -5.76 11.81
C ASP A 76 15.50 -4.57 11.14
N LYS A 77 16.28 -4.84 10.09
CA LYS A 77 16.88 -3.78 9.26
C LYS A 77 15.80 -2.96 8.55
N ALA A 78 14.76 -3.63 8.02
CA ALA A 78 13.63 -2.93 7.41
C ALA A 78 12.96 -1.97 8.42
N ILE A 79 12.69 -2.44 9.65
CA ILE A 79 12.14 -1.61 10.72
C ILE A 79 13.04 -0.40 10.99
N ARG A 80 14.35 -0.58 11.13
CA ARG A 80 15.28 0.53 11.39
C ARG A 80 15.28 1.56 10.26
N LEU A 81 15.40 1.14 9.00
CA LEU A 81 15.42 2.06 7.86
C LEU A 81 14.10 2.82 7.71
N ILE A 82 12.97 2.14 7.87
CA ILE A 82 11.65 2.78 7.80
C ILE A 82 11.50 3.82 8.91
N ASN A 83 11.88 3.48 10.15
CA ASN A 83 11.84 4.43 11.26
C ASN A 83 12.75 5.63 11.03
N HIS A 84 14.01 5.39 10.65
CA HIS A 84 14.97 6.45 10.36
C HIS A 84 14.45 7.41 9.28
N THR A 85 13.94 6.85 8.18
CA THR A 85 13.39 7.63 7.06
C THR A 85 12.17 8.45 7.49
N LYS A 86 11.26 7.84 8.27
CA LYS A 86 10.06 8.54 8.75
C LYS A 86 10.40 9.67 9.71
N GLN A 87 11.39 9.47 10.60
CA GLN A 87 11.87 10.50 11.54
C GLN A 87 12.47 11.72 10.83
N LYS A 88 13.00 11.55 9.62
CA LYS A 88 13.50 12.64 8.77
C LYS A 88 12.40 13.40 8.01
N GLY A 89 11.12 13.07 8.23
CA GLY A 89 9.99 13.72 7.57
C GLY A 89 9.79 13.32 6.11
N ILE A 90 10.40 12.20 5.68
CA ILE A 90 10.30 11.71 4.30
C ILE A 90 9.04 10.85 4.17
N PHE A 91 8.28 11.06 3.08
CA PHE A 91 7.15 10.18 2.77
C PHE A 91 7.67 8.75 2.60
N THR A 92 7.21 7.85 3.47
CA THR A 92 7.75 6.50 3.55
C THR A 92 6.69 5.47 3.19
N GLY A 93 6.84 4.84 2.04
CA GLY A 93 5.97 3.75 1.60
C GLY A 93 6.67 2.39 1.64
N ILE A 94 5.88 1.32 1.54
CA ILE A 94 6.37 -0.05 1.33
C ILE A 94 5.59 -0.73 0.20
N ASN A 95 6.24 -1.63 -0.52
CA ASN A 95 5.57 -2.52 -1.48
C ASN A 95 5.44 -3.92 -0.87
N ILE A 96 4.26 -4.50 -1.02
CA ILE A 96 3.89 -5.83 -0.54
C ILE A 96 3.29 -6.61 -1.69
N VAL A 97 3.73 -7.84 -1.87
CA VAL A 97 3.25 -8.76 -2.90
C VAL A 97 2.76 -10.01 -2.17
N ILE A 98 1.54 -10.45 -2.46
CA ILE A 98 0.96 -11.66 -1.86
C ILE A 98 0.47 -12.63 -2.92
N GLY A 99 0.42 -13.91 -2.57
CA GLY A 99 -0.05 -14.99 -3.44
C GLY A 99 1.07 -15.68 -4.23
N PHE A 100 2.30 -15.65 -3.73
CA PHE A 100 3.40 -16.42 -4.31
C PHE A 100 3.09 -17.94 -4.30
N PRO A 101 3.64 -18.74 -5.22
CA PRO A 101 3.41 -20.17 -5.20
C PRO A 101 3.95 -20.77 -3.89
N GLY A 102 3.09 -21.45 -3.14
CA GLY A 102 3.43 -22.02 -1.83
C GLY A 102 3.30 -21.07 -0.64
N GLU A 103 2.91 -19.80 -0.86
CA GLU A 103 2.55 -18.90 0.23
C GLU A 103 1.13 -19.22 0.71
N THR A 104 0.95 -19.53 1.99
CA THR A 104 -0.37 -19.84 2.55
C THR A 104 -1.05 -18.59 3.09
N LYS A 105 -2.35 -18.69 3.39
CA LYS A 105 -3.11 -17.60 4.01
C LYS A 105 -2.50 -17.16 5.35
N GLU A 106 -2.00 -18.10 6.14
CA GLU A 106 -1.34 -17.83 7.42
C GLU A 106 -0.10 -16.95 7.22
N LEU A 107 0.73 -17.25 6.22
CA LEU A 107 1.91 -16.46 5.87
C LEU A 107 1.57 -15.05 5.36
N VAL A 108 0.45 -14.92 4.64
CA VAL A 108 -0.10 -13.62 4.25
C VAL A 108 -0.55 -12.83 5.48
N TYR A 109 -1.16 -13.46 6.47
CA TYR A 109 -1.54 -12.79 7.73
C TYR A 109 -0.34 -12.45 8.61
N GLU A 110 0.74 -13.26 8.62
CA GLU A 110 2.02 -12.86 9.24
C GLU A 110 2.54 -11.55 8.63
N THR A 111 2.45 -11.44 7.29
CA THR A 111 2.81 -10.20 6.59
C THR A 111 1.94 -9.04 7.01
N TYR A 112 0.62 -9.22 7.05
CA TYR A 112 -0.34 -8.21 7.50
C TYR A 112 -0.03 -7.70 8.92
N ASP A 113 0.19 -8.62 9.86
CA ASP A 113 0.46 -8.29 11.27
C ASP A 113 1.80 -7.59 11.47
N PHE A 114 2.80 -7.92 10.63
CA PHE A 114 4.08 -7.24 10.62
C PHE A 114 3.92 -5.79 10.13
N ILE A 115 3.33 -5.59 8.94
CA ILE A 115 3.27 -4.27 8.30
C ILE A 115 2.33 -3.29 9.03
N LYS A 116 1.29 -3.79 9.70
CA LYS A 116 0.36 -2.99 10.52
C LYS A 116 1.07 -2.18 11.62
N LYS A 117 2.24 -2.65 12.06
CA LYS A 117 3.02 -2.02 13.14
C LYS A 117 4.00 -0.96 12.62
N LEU A 118 4.25 -0.89 11.31
CA LEU A 118 5.27 -0.02 10.74
C LEU A 118 4.79 1.43 10.61
N PRO A 119 5.68 2.43 10.78
CA PRO A 119 5.33 3.84 10.66
C PRO A 119 5.39 4.31 9.20
N VAL A 120 4.58 3.68 8.34
CA VAL A 120 4.54 3.96 6.90
C VAL A 120 3.36 4.88 6.56
N ASP A 121 3.59 5.76 5.59
CA ASP A 121 2.59 6.66 5.04
C ASP A 121 1.60 5.95 4.11
N TRP A 122 2.08 4.95 3.38
CA TRP A 122 1.28 4.21 2.41
C TRP A 122 1.89 2.83 2.10
N ILE A 123 1.03 1.85 1.83
CA ILE A 123 1.40 0.50 1.43
C ILE A 123 0.85 0.25 0.03
N ALA A 124 1.72 -0.10 -0.91
CA ALA A 124 1.30 -0.59 -2.22
C ALA A 124 1.20 -2.12 -2.17
N PHE A 125 -0.03 -2.63 -2.29
CA PHE A 125 -0.30 -4.06 -2.36
C PHE A 125 -0.42 -4.52 -3.81
N PHE A 126 0.18 -5.67 -4.09
CA PHE A 126 0.18 -6.34 -5.38
C PHE A 126 -0.08 -7.84 -5.21
N THR A 127 -0.54 -8.49 -6.26
CA THR A 127 -0.60 -9.94 -6.38
C THR A 127 0.69 -10.44 -7.04
N ALA A 128 1.17 -11.62 -6.62
CA ALA A 128 2.27 -12.28 -7.31
C ALA A 128 1.83 -12.65 -8.73
N TYR A 129 2.59 -12.18 -9.73
CA TYR A 129 2.19 -12.23 -11.13
C TYR A 129 3.26 -12.94 -11.97
N PRO A 130 2.90 -13.98 -12.76
CA PRO A 130 3.86 -14.84 -13.43
C PRO A 130 4.48 -14.14 -14.65
N TYR A 131 5.72 -13.67 -14.52
CA TYR A 131 6.48 -13.15 -15.67
C TYR A 131 7.09 -14.31 -16.48
N PRO A 132 7.01 -14.30 -17.83
CA PRO A 132 7.52 -15.40 -18.65
C PRO A 132 8.99 -15.66 -18.32
N GLU A 133 9.38 -16.94 -18.38
CA GLU A 133 10.75 -17.41 -18.14
C GLU A 133 11.29 -17.20 -16.70
N THR A 134 10.45 -16.78 -15.74
CA THR A 134 10.86 -16.69 -14.33
C THR A 134 10.67 -18.01 -13.57
N GLU A 135 11.47 -18.22 -12.53
CA GLU A 135 11.34 -19.38 -11.63
C GLU A 135 9.91 -19.55 -11.09
N MET A 136 9.28 -18.44 -10.72
CA MET A 136 7.90 -18.44 -10.21
C MET A 136 6.90 -18.95 -11.25
N THR A 137 7.03 -18.55 -12.51
CA THR A 137 6.16 -18.99 -13.60
C THR A 137 6.33 -20.48 -13.87
N ASN A 138 7.57 -20.98 -13.88
CA ASN A 138 7.84 -22.41 -14.02
C ASN A 138 7.15 -23.21 -12.92
N ILE A 139 7.18 -22.72 -11.66
CA ILE A 139 6.47 -23.37 -10.56
C ILE A 139 4.96 -23.41 -10.80
N PHE A 140 4.34 -22.32 -11.27
CA PHE A 140 2.90 -22.34 -11.56
C PHE A 140 2.53 -23.31 -12.69
N LEU A 141 3.34 -23.36 -13.76
CA LEU A 141 3.15 -24.29 -14.88
C LEU A 141 3.33 -25.76 -14.44
N GLU A 142 4.40 -26.07 -13.70
CA GLU A 142 4.67 -27.42 -13.19
C GLU A 142 3.59 -27.94 -12.24
N ARG A 143 2.98 -27.03 -11.46
CA ARG A 143 1.87 -27.36 -10.56
C ARG A 143 0.52 -27.48 -11.27
N GLY A 144 0.43 -27.01 -12.52
CA GLY A 144 -0.82 -26.91 -13.27
C GLY A 144 -1.76 -25.84 -12.74
N ASP A 145 -1.25 -24.83 -12.03
CA ASP A 145 -2.02 -23.68 -11.58
C ASP A 145 -2.38 -22.75 -12.77
N ILE A 146 -1.52 -22.71 -13.79
CA ILE A 146 -1.75 -22.02 -15.07
C ILE A 146 -1.26 -22.89 -16.23
N THR A 147 -1.78 -22.65 -17.43
CA THR A 147 -1.26 -23.16 -18.71
C THR A 147 -0.43 -22.09 -19.44
N GLU A 148 0.29 -22.47 -20.49
CA GLU A 148 0.98 -21.52 -21.38
C GLU A 148 0.01 -20.56 -22.08
N ASP A 149 -1.19 -21.05 -22.42
CA ASP A 149 -2.25 -20.23 -22.99
C ASP A 149 -2.77 -19.20 -21.97
N ASP A 150 -3.00 -19.63 -20.72
CA ASP A 150 -3.37 -18.72 -19.62
C ASP A 150 -2.29 -17.66 -19.38
N LEU A 151 -1.01 -18.05 -19.48
CA LEU A 151 0.11 -17.13 -19.34
C LEU A 151 0.06 -16.06 -20.44
N MET A 152 -0.12 -16.45 -21.70
CA MET A 152 -0.26 -15.50 -22.82
C MET A 152 -1.45 -14.55 -22.62
N GLU A 153 -2.63 -15.08 -22.27
CA GLU A 153 -3.83 -14.26 -22.02
C GLU A 153 -3.64 -13.30 -20.84
N THR A 154 -2.96 -13.76 -19.79
CA THR A 154 -2.60 -12.98 -18.61
C THR A 154 -1.75 -11.75 -18.99
N TRP A 155 -0.83 -11.89 -19.95
CA TRP A 155 0.01 -10.79 -20.44
C TRP A 155 -0.67 -9.89 -21.48
N GLU A 156 -1.64 -10.41 -22.23
CA GLU A 156 -2.44 -9.63 -23.20
C GLU A 156 -3.55 -8.82 -22.53
N CYS A 157 -4.14 -9.35 -21.47
CA CYS A 157 -5.09 -8.62 -20.64
C CYS A 157 -4.39 -7.49 -19.90
N SER A 158 -4.96 -6.28 -19.98
CA SER A 158 -4.52 -5.09 -19.27
C SER A 158 -4.77 -5.22 -17.77
N THR A 159 -4.06 -6.11 -17.08
CA THR A 159 -4.03 -6.26 -15.62
C THR A 159 -3.26 -5.10 -14.96
N GLN A 160 -3.53 -3.88 -15.44
CA GLN A 160 -2.78 -2.61 -15.43
C GLN A 160 -2.38 -2.06 -14.06
N SER A 161 -2.40 -2.85 -13.00
CA SER A 161 -1.88 -2.47 -11.69
C SER A 161 -1.34 -3.65 -10.85
N PHE A 162 -1.31 -4.89 -11.36
CA PHE A 162 -0.92 -6.09 -10.60
C PHE A 162 -1.70 -6.24 -9.28
N LYS A 163 -2.97 -5.86 -9.27
CA LYS A 163 -3.85 -5.94 -8.10
C LYS A 163 -4.85 -7.07 -8.15
N GLN A 164 -5.02 -7.65 -9.34
CA GLN A 164 -5.97 -8.71 -9.61
C GLN A 164 -5.20 -9.93 -10.11
N ARG A 165 -5.64 -11.10 -9.69
CA ARG A 165 -5.12 -12.39 -10.15
C ARG A 165 -6.20 -13.08 -11.00
N PRO A 166 -5.96 -13.32 -12.30
CA PRO A 166 -6.98 -13.89 -13.19
C PRO A 166 -7.04 -15.43 -13.15
N PHE A 167 -6.24 -16.08 -12.31
CA PHE A 167 -6.15 -17.54 -12.22
C PHE A 167 -6.14 -18.00 -10.76
N ASP A 168 -6.52 -19.26 -10.57
CA ASP A 168 -6.56 -19.91 -9.27
C ASP A 168 -5.25 -20.67 -8.99
N THR A 169 -5.01 -20.94 -7.72
CA THR A 169 -3.92 -21.80 -7.24
C THR A 169 -4.47 -22.73 -6.18
N LYS A 170 -3.69 -23.74 -5.81
CA LYS A 170 -4.02 -24.59 -4.65
C LYS A 170 -4.25 -23.78 -3.36
N GLU A 171 -3.52 -22.69 -3.15
CA GLU A 171 -3.56 -21.89 -1.92
C GLU A 171 -4.67 -20.81 -1.94
N PHE A 172 -4.96 -20.25 -3.11
CA PHE A 172 -5.91 -19.14 -3.27
C PHE A 172 -6.72 -19.27 -4.55
N PHE A 173 -8.01 -18.95 -4.44
CA PHE A 173 -8.78 -18.51 -5.61
C PHE A 173 -8.35 -17.08 -5.99
N GLY A 174 -8.25 -16.80 -7.29
CA GLY A 174 -7.79 -15.51 -7.81
C GLY A 174 -8.65 -14.34 -7.34
N GLU A 175 -9.98 -14.52 -7.33
CA GLU A 175 -10.93 -13.54 -6.80
C GLU A 175 -10.74 -13.30 -5.30
N GLU A 176 -10.52 -14.37 -4.52
CA GLU A 176 -10.28 -14.27 -3.09
C GLU A 176 -9.00 -13.46 -2.80
N LEU A 177 -7.89 -13.79 -3.46
CA LEU A 177 -6.64 -13.06 -3.29
C LEU A 177 -6.77 -11.58 -3.66
N SER A 178 -7.47 -11.30 -4.77
CA SER A 178 -7.74 -9.93 -5.22
C SER A 178 -8.59 -9.17 -4.18
N GLY A 179 -9.57 -9.85 -3.57
CA GLY A 179 -10.36 -9.35 -2.45
C GLY A 179 -9.50 -9.03 -1.22
N MET A 180 -8.56 -9.92 -0.87
CA MET A 180 -7.62 -9.71 0.24
C MET A 180 -6.72 -8.49 0.00
N VAL A 181 -6.16 -8.34 -1.20
CA VAL A 181 -5.36 -7.15 -1.59
C VAL A 181 -6.16 -5.86 -1.38
N TYR A 182 -7.42 -5.85 -1.83
CA TYR A 182 -8.29 -4.69 -1.69
C TYR A 182 -8.64 -4.40 -0.22
N ASP A 183 -9.01 -5.44 0.56
CA ASP A 183 -9.32 -5.30 1.98
C ASP A 183 -8.13 -4.83 2.81
N PHE A 184 -6.93 -5.37 2.56
CA PHE A 184 -5.72 -4.95 3.25
C PHE A 184 -5.37 -3.50 2.93
N ASN A 185 -5.51 -3.08 1.67
CA ASN A 185 -5.36 -1.68 1.29
C ASN A 185 -6.34 -0.79 2.06
N ILE A 186 -7.63 -1.14 2.10
CA ILE A 186 -8.63 -0.35 2.80
C ILE A 186 -8.35 -0.28 4.32
N GLN A 187 -8.03 -1.41 4.93
CA GLN A 187 -7.78 -1.46 6.37
C GLN A 187 -6.50 -0.72 6.76
N LEU A 188 -5.39 -0.93 6.04
CA LEU A 188 -4.08 -0.44 6.47
C LEU A 188 -3.74 0.95 5.95
N ASN A 189 -4.22 1.33 4.76
CA ASN A 189 -3.97 2.67 4.22
C ASN A 189 -5.01 3.71 4.64
N PHE A 190 -6.18 3.30 5.15
CA PHE A 190 -7.21 4.22 5.63
C PHE A 190 -7.45 4.04 7.13
N PHE A 191 -8.24 3.04 7.53
CA PHE A 191 -8.71 2.91 8.92
C PHE A 191 -7.60 2.75 9.97
N SER A 192 -6.52 2.04 9.61
CA SER A 192 -5.36 1.80 10.47
C SER A 192 -4.11 2.56 10.02
N ASN A 193 -4.25 3.55 9.12
CA ASN A 193 -3.12 4.33 8.63
C ASN A 193 -2.32 4.93 9.79
N TYR A 194 -1.00 4.88 9.68
CA TYR A 194 -0.11 5.40 10.72
C TYR A 194 -0.44 6.85 11.11
N ASN A 195 -0.68 7.73 10.13
CA ASN A 195 -0.95 9.14 10.39
C ASN A 195 -2.31 9.33 11.09
N LEU A 196 -3.31 8.52 10.76
CA LEU A 196 -4.60 8.55 11.45
C LEU A 196 -4.46 8.05 12.91
N ARG A 197 -3.76 6.93 13.14
CA ARG A 197 -3.55 6.35 14.48
C ARG A 197 -2.70 7.23 15.40
N THR A 198 -1.74 7.97 14.83
CA THR A 198 -0.83 8.86 15.57
C THR A 198 -1.30 10.31 15.62
N LYS A 199 -2.53 10.59 15.18
CA LYS A 199 -3.15 11.93 15.17
C LYS A 199 -2.43 12.96 14.31
N ASN A 200 -1.65 12.51 13.33
CA ASN A 200 -1.04 13.37 12.32
C ASN A 200 -2.04 13.67 11.20
N TYR A 201 -3.14 14.33 11.57
CA TYR A 201 -4.29 14.54 10.68
C TYR A 201 -3.96 15.44 9.48
N SER A 202 -3.12 16.46 9.66
CA SER A 202 -2.71 17.36 8.56
C SER A 202 -2.01 16.61 7.42
N ASP A 203 -1.07 15.71 7.74
CA ASP A 203 -0.39 14.89 6.72
C ASP A 203 -1.32 13.83 6.12
N MET A 204 -2.33 13.38 6.87
CA MET A 204 -3.34 12.45 6.37
C MET A 204 -4.28 13.13 5.38
N LEU A 205 -4.72 14.36 5.66
CA LEU A 205 -5.58 15.17 4.78
C LEU A 205 -4.97 15.31 3.38
N ILE A 206 -3.68 15.67 3.29
CA ILE A 206 -2.97 15.80 1.99
C ILE A 206 -3.07 14.52 1.14
N LYS A 207 -3.04 13.35 1.78
CA LYS A 207 -3.15 12.05 1.10
C LYS A 207 -4.59 11.78 0.67
N LEU A 208 -5.54 11.99 1.58
CA LEU A 208 -6.96 11.76 1.34
C LEU A 208 -7.50 12.68 0.24
N ASP A 209 -7.10 13.95 0.21
CA ASP A 209 -7.51 14.90 -0.83
C ASP A 209 -7.07 14.44 -2.22
N LYS A 210 -5.86 13.91 -2.36
CA LYS A 210 -5.39 13.34 -3.65
C LYS A 210 -6.24 12.15 -4.09
N ILE A 211 -6.67 11.31 -3.14
CA ILE A 211 -7.51 10.14 -3.42
C ILE A 211 -8.90 10.58 -3.82
N ILE A 212 -9.53 11.47 -3.05
CA ILE A 212 -10.89 11.95 -3.30
C ILE A 212 -10.97 12.75 -4.60
N ASN A 213 -9.97 13.59 -4.91
CA ASN A 213 -9.91 14.31 -6.18
C ASN A 213 -9.86 13.36 -7.39
N ARG A 214 -9.22 12.19 -7.24
CA ARG A 214 -9.13 11.18 -8.31
C ARG A 214 -10.32 10.23 -8.32
N TYR A 215 -10.86 9.92 -7.14
CA TYR A 215 -11.95 8.96 -6.92
C TYR A 215 -13.00 9.59 -5.98
N PRO A 216 -13.83 10.53 -6.47
CA PRO A 216 -14.78 11.25 -5.61
C PRO A 216 -15.83 10.35 -4.95
N PHE A 217 -16.07 9.17 -5.52
CA PHE A 217 -16.99 8.16 -5.00
C PHE A 217 -16.40 7.34 -3.83
N HIS A 218 -15.15 7.57 -3.42
CA HIS A 218 -14.47 6.73 -2.43
C HIS A 218 -14.93 7.03 -0.99
N VAL A 219 -16.06 6.47 -0.59
CA VAL A 219 -16.71 6.71 0.72
C VAL A 219 -15.84 6.42 1.93
N VAL A 220 -14.93 5.44 1.86
CA VAL A 220 -13.95 5.19 2.93
C VAL A 220 -12.98 6.37 3.10
N ALA A 221 -12.60 7.03 2.01
CA ALA A 221 -11.68 8.16 2.06
C ALA A 221 -12.37 9.38 2.64
N LEU A 222 -13.64 9.62 2.24
CA LEU A 222 -14.50 10.65 2.82
C LEU A 222 -14.69 10.44 4.33
N ALA A 223 -14.99 9.22 4.78
CA ALA A 223 -15.12 8.91 6.20
C ALA A 223 -13.84 9.24 6.99
N CYS A 224 -12.67 8.82 6.49
CA CYS A 224 -11.39 9.13 7.13
C CYS A 224 -11.07 10.63 7.09
N ARG A 225 -11.46 11.35 6.03
CA ARG A 225 -11.21 12.80 5.91
C ARG A 225 -12.11 13.58 6.84
N ALA A 226 -13.38 13.20 6.93
CA ALA A 226 -14.33 13.73 7.89
C ALA A 226 -13.80 13.59 9.33
N LYS A 227 -13.28 12.42 9.71
CA LYS A 227 -12.62 12.22 11.01
C LYS A 227 -11.43 13.15 11.21
N CYS A 228 -10.58 13.32 10.20
CA CYS A 228 -9.45 14.24 10.28
C CYS A 228 -9.92 15.70 10.48
N TYR A 229 -10.95 16.15 9.77
CA TYR A 229 -11.53 17.49 9.96
C TYR A 229 -12.13 17.67 11.34
N TYR A 230 -12.89 16.68 11.82
CA TYR A 230 -13.50 16.73 13.14
C TYR A 230 -12.45 16.89 14.25
N GLU A 231 -11.37 16.12 14.21
CA GLU A 231 -10.28 16.17 15.20
C GLU A 231 -9.40 17.42 15.08
N LEU A 232 -9.55 18.19 13.99
CA LEU A 232 -8.88 19.47 13.77
C LEU A 232 -9.82 20.67 14.02
N ASP A 233 -10.95 20.46 14.71
CA ASP A 233 -11.98 21.46 15.00
C ASP A 233 -12.63 22.08 13.75
N ARG A 234 -12.56 21.39 12.61
CA ARG A 234 -13.17 21.79 11.32
C ARG A 234 -14.52 21.10 11.14
N GLN A 235 -15.44 21.44 12.04
CA GLN A 235 -16.73 20.75 12.17
C GLN A 235 -17.57 20.82 10.90
N GLN A 236 -17.65 21.99 10.26
CA GLN A 236 -18.42 22.17 9.05
C GLN A 236 -17.94 21.22 7.95
N GLU A 237 -16.63 21.21 7.66
CA GLU A 237 -16.08 20.32 6.63
C GLU A 237 -16.22 18.84 6.97
N ALA A 238 -16.17 18.48 8.26
CA ALA A 238 -16.41 17.10 8.70
C ALA A 238 -17.83 16.64 8.37
N PHE A 239 -18.84 17.46 8.68
CA PHE A 239 -20.24 17.14 8.39
C PHE A 239 -20.57 17.23 6.90
N ASP A 240 -19.92 18.11 6.14
CA ASP A 240 -20.04 18.16 4.69
C ASP A 240 -19.58 16.85 4.05
N ASP A 241 -18.41 16.32 4.45
CA ASP A 241 -17.92 15.02 3.97
C ASP A 241 -18.85 13.85 4.33
N VAL A 242 -19.47 13.86 5.52
CA VAL A 242 -20.45 12.84 5.93
C VAL A 242 -21.71 12.92 5.06
N ASN A 243 -22.22 14.12 4.80
CA ASN A 243 -23.39 14.32 3.94
C ASN A 243 -23.10 13.90 2.49
N ASP A 244 -21.95 14.28 1.95
CA ASP A 244 -21.50 13.87 0.61
C ASP A 244 -21.38 12.36 0.50
N MET A 245 -20.78 11.72 1.51
CA MET A 245 -20.72 10.27 1.62
C MET A 245 -22.12 9.65 1.59
N MET A 246 -23.07 10.13 2.41
CA MET A 246 -24.45 9.63 2.44
C MET A 246 -25.18 9.79 1.10
N ASN A 247 -24.96 10.91 0.42
CA ASN A 247 -25.51 11.16 -0.91
C ASN A 247 -24.94 10.17 -1.93
N LEU A 248 -23.61 10.00 -1.94
CA LEU A 248 -22.91 9.07 -2.82
C LEU A 248 -23.35 7.62 -2.61
N ILE A 249 -23.57 7.20 -1.36
CA ILE A 249 -24.05 5.84 -1.05
C ILE A 249 -25.43 5.58 -1.68
N LYS A 250 -26.28 6.60 -1.82
CA LYS A 250 -27.60 6.48 -2.46
C LYS A 250 -27.54 6.56 -3.99
N SER A 251 -26.61 7.34 -4.54
CA SER A 251 -26.59 7.70 -5.95
C SER A 251 -25.52 7.00 -6.79
N ASN A 252 -24.56 6.31 -6.17
CA ASN A 252 -23.43 5.68 -6.86
C ASN A 252 -23.25 4.21 -6.42
N ILE A 253 -23.25 3.30 -7.38
CA ILE A 253 -23.18 1.84 -7.15
C ILE A 253 -21.85 1.43 -6.49
N GLU A 254 -20.73 2.06 -6.86
CA GLU A 254 -19.42 1.72 -6.30
C GLU A 254 -19.29 2.22 -4.86
N SER A 255 -19.84 3.41 -4.57
CA SER A 255 -19.98 3.92 -3.20
C SER A 255 -20.86 3.02 -2.35
N GLU A 256 -21.99 2.56 -2.88
CA GLU A 256 -22.89 1.62 -2.20
C GLU A 256 -22.18 0.31 -1.85
N LYS A 257 -21.52 -0.32 -2.84
CA LYS A 257 -20.78 -1.57 -2.63
C LYS A 257 -19.69 -1.42 -1.58
N MET A 258 -18.90 -0.34 -1.68
CA MET A 258 -17.83 -0.03 -0.73
C MET A 258 -18.39 0.18 0.68
N PHE A 259 -19.50 0.92 0.81
CA PHE A 259 -20.16 1.11 2.10
C PHE A 259 -20.70 -0.20 2.65
N ARG A 260 -21.40 -1.01 1.86
CA ARG A 260 -21.90 -2.33 2.31
C ARG A 260 -20.78 -3.23 2.82
N ARG A 261 -19.64 -3.28 2.11
CA ARG A 261 -18.47 -4.08 2.49
C ARG A 261 -17.80 -3.58 3.77
N TYR A 262 -17.72 -2.26 3.97
CA TYR A 262 -16.96 -1.64 5.07
C TYR A 262 -17.79 -0.89 6.11
N LYS A 263 -19.11 -1.11 6.13
CA LYS A 263 -20.09 -0.37 6.95
C LYS A 263 -19.64 -0.22 8.40
N LYS A 264 -19.23 -1.33 9.02
CA LYS A 264 -18.80 -1.36 10.42
C LYS A 264 -17.64 -0.39 10.70
N TRP A 265 -16.64 -0.35 9.82
CA TRP A 265 -15.47 0.53 10.00
C TRP A 265 -15.78 1.97 9.64
N ILE A 266 -16.59 2.20 8.59
CA ILE A 266 -17.04 3.54 8.22
C ILE A 266 -17.80 4.17 9.39
N VAL A 267 -18.83 3.49 9.90
CA VAL A 267 -19.65 3.98 11.02
C VAL A 267 -18.79 4.25 12.25
N ALA A 268 -17.87 3.35 12.59
CA ALA A 268 -16.95 3.57 13.71
C ALA A 268 -15.96 4.74 13.49
N THR A 269 -15.65 5.08 12.23
CA THR A 269 -14.75 6.20 11.91
C THR A 269 -15.47 7.55 12.01
N VAL A 270 -16.77 7.58 11.73
CA VAL A 270 -17.63 8.78 11.81
C VAL A 270 -18.59 8.72 12.99
N ASP A 271 -18.13 8.16 14.11
CA ASP A 271 -18.89 8.03 15.36
C ASP A 271 -19.44 9.36 15.88
N PHE A 272 -18.70 10.45 15.67
CA PHE A 272 -19.15 11.82 15.97
C PHE A 272 -20.41 12.27 15.22
N ALA A 273 -20.80 11.57 14.14
CA ALA A 273 -21.97 11.84 13.31
C ALA A 273 -23.02 10.72 13.42
N GLU A 274 -23.05 10.01 14.55
CA GLU A 274 -23.96 8.87 14.78
C GLU A 274 -25.44 9.22 14.51
N ASP A 275 -25.90 10.41 14.90
CA ASP A 275 -27.28 10.86 14.66
C ASP A 275 -27.64 10.93 13.16
N LEU A 276 -26.71 11.41 12.33
CA LEU A 276 -26.88 11.47 10.88
C LEU A 276 -26.89 10.06 10.27
N MET A 277 -26.01 9.18 10.76
CA MET A 277 -25.88 7.81 10.28
C MET A 277 -27.06 6.92 10.71
N ASN A 278 -27.62 7.12 11.90
CA ASN A 278 -28.79 6.39 12.40
C ASN A 278 -30.08 6.76 11.64
N GLY A 279 -30.18 8.00 11.13
CA GLY A 279 -31.25 8.40 10.22
C GLY A 279 -31.14 7.78 8.82
N PHE A 280 -30.01 7.14 8.50
CA PHE A 280 -29.74 6.55 7.19
C PHE A 280 -30.28 5.11 7.10
N ASN A 281 -31.61 4.97 6.96
CA ASN A 281 -32.21 3.68 6.65
C ASN A 281 -31.91 3.29 5.20
N PHE A 282 -31.07 2.27 5.03
CA PHE A 282 -31.05 1.47 3.80
C PHE A 282 -32.41 0.76 3.71
N SER A 283 -33.24 1.09 2.72
CA SER A 283 -34.18 0.09 2.27
C SER A 283 -33.35 -1.05 1.72
N GLU A 284 -33.40 -2.21 2.37
CA GLU A 284 -32.93 -3.46 1.81
C GLU A 284 -33.75 -3.71 0.54
N LYS A 285 -33.29 -3.18 -0.60
CA LYS A 285 -33.78 -3.63 -1.89
C LYS A 285 -33.27 -5.06 -2.05
N GLN A 286 -34.27 -5.96 -2.08
CA GLN A 286 -34.22 -7.40 -2.36
C GLN A 286 -33.34 -7.74 -3.56
#